data_AF-A0A7K3BD42-F1
#
_entry.id   AF-A0A7K3BD42-F1
#
_cell.length_a   1.000
_cell.length_b   1.000
_cell.length_c   1.000
_cell.angle_alpha   90.00
_cell.angle_beta   90.00
_cell.angle_gamma   90.00
#
_symmetry.space_group_name_H-M   'P 1'
#
loop_
_entity.id
_entity.type
_entity.pdbx_description
1 polymer ?
#
loop_
_entity_poly.entity_id
_entity_poly.type
_entity_poly.pdbx_seq_one_letter_code
_entity_poly.pdbx_strand_id
1 'polypeptide(L)'
;MPVSAEVHDLCRTMFAENDVHLALHVLNTYEGEQSDRVHEAVIKLSKGDLHLLASWVSGVRERGLETLFWFAGAMEPGATEKQIFGAGWMNSFYNKNRLASPGDGS
;
A
#
# COMPACT_ATOMS: atom_id res chain seq x y z
N MET A 1 -16.02 9.66 -4.60
CA MET A 1 -16.20 8.83 -5.81
C MET A 1 -16.06 7.37 -5.39
N PRO A 2 -16.70 6.42 -6.07
CA PRO A 2 -16.43 5.00 -5.83
C PRO A 2 -14.98 4.65 -6.21
N VAL A 3 -14.39 3.67 -5.52
CA VAL A 3 -13.07 3.10 -5.88
C VAL A 3 -13.06 2.69 -7.36
N SER A 4 -12.00 3.06 -8.08
CA SER A 4 -11.91 2.79 -9.52
C SER A 4 -11.81 1.28 -9.80
N ALA A 5 -12.23 0.86 -10.99
CA ALA A 5 -12.14 -0.55 -11.42
C ALA A 5 -10.68 -1.06 -11.39
N GLU A 6 -9.72 -0.21 -11.76
CA GLU A 6 -8.29 -0.53 -11.72
C GLU A 6 -7.81 -0.83 -10.29
N VAL A 7 -8.24 -0.03 -9.32
CA VAL A 7 -7.90 -0.26 -7.90
C VAL A 7 -8.61 -1.51 -7.36
N HIS A 8 -9.84 -1.78 -7.81
CA HIS A 8 -10.55 -3.01 -7.48
C HIS A 8 -9.79 -4.26 -7.92
N ASP A 9 -9.33 -4.29 -9.17
CA ASP A 9 -8.61 -5.44 -9.72
C ASP A 9 -7.20 -5.58 -9.12
N LEU A 10 -6.55 -4.45 -8.81
CA LEU A 10 -5.32 -4.44 -8.01
C LEU A 10 -5.56 -5.06 -6.64
N CYS A 11 -6.59 -4.66 -5.90
CA CYS A 11 -6.88 -5.24 -4.59
C CYS A 11 -7.12 -6.75 -4.66
N ARG A 12 -7.87 -7.25 -5.66
CA ARG A 12 -8.13 -8.69 -5.82
C ARG A 12 -6.90 -9.50 -6.19
N THR A 13 -5.97 -8.90 -6.94
CA THR A 13 -4.72 -9.56 -7.31
C THR A 13 -3.77 -9.64 -6.11
N MET A 14 -3.89 -8.71 -5.17
CA MET A 14 -2.85 -8.43 -4.18
C MET A 14 -3.16 -8.87 -2.76
N PHE A 15 -4.42 -8.92 -2.38
CA PHE A 15 -4.86 -9.32 -1.06
C PHE A 15 -5.48 -10.72 -1.14
N ALA A 16 -5.35 -11.49 -0.05
CA ALA A 16 -6.16 -12.69 0.10
C ALA A 16 -7.65 -12.28 0.05
N GLU A 17 -8.52 -13.17 -0.43
CA GLU A 17 -9.95 -12.88 -0.65
C GLU A 17 -10.63 -12.24 0.59
N ASN A 18 -10.26 -12.70 1.78
CA ASN A 18 -10.75 -12.18 3.07
C ASN A 18 -10.31 -10.74 3.37
N ASP A 19 -9.17 -10.31 2.83
CA ASP A 19 -8.56 -9.00 3.06
C ASP A 19 -8.90 -7.98 1.95
N VAL A 20 -9.35 -8.45 0.77
CA VAL A 20 -9.79 -7.58 -0.34
C VAL A 20 -10.90 -6.65 0.13
N HIS A 21 -11.87 -7.16 0.90
CA HIS A 21 -12.97 -6.35 1.43
C HIS A 21 -12.49 -5.25 2.38
N LEU A 22 -11.52 -5.55 3.23
CA LEU A 22 -10.94 -4.57 4.15
C LEU A 22 -10.15 -3.49 3.39
N ALA A 23 -9.37 -3.89 2.39
CA ALA A 23 -8.62 -2.97 1.52
C ALA A 23 -9.56 -2.01 0.80
N LEU A 24 -10.60 -2.53 0.16
CA LEU A 24 -11.60 -1.71 -0.53
C LEU A 24 -12.40 -0.84 0.43
N HIS A 25 -12.68 -1.32 1.64
CA HIS A 25 -13.37 -0.51 2.65
C HIS A 25 -12.53 0.69 3.06
N VAL A 26 -11.24 0.49 3.37
CA VAL A 26 -10.29 1.56 3.67
C VAL A 26 -10.22 2.58 2.53
N LEU A 27 -10.14 2.13 1.29
CA LEU A 27 -10.06 3.03 0.14
C LEU A 27 -11.36 3.82 -0.07
N ASN A 28 -12.51 3.21 0.20
CA ASN A 28 -13.81 3.88 0.14
C ASN A 28 -14.07 4.85 1.31
N THR A 29 -13.25 4.86 2.38
CA THR A 29 -13.41 5.84 3.47
C THR A 29 -13.00 7.27 3.08
N TYR A 30 -12.30 7.44 1.96
CA TYR A 30 -11.88 8.75 1.47
C TYR A 30 -12.83 9.28 0.39
N GLU A 31 -13.26 10.53 0.52
CA GLU A 31 -14.17 11.19 -0.42
C GLU A 31 -13.52 12.37 -1.14
N GLY A 32 -14.14 12.81 -2.24
CA GLY A 32 -13.70 13.96 -3.03
C GLY A 32 -12.25 13.84 -3.54
N GLU A 33 -11.52 14.95 -3.52
CA GLU A 33 -10.13 15.05 -4.01
C GLU A 33 -9.16 14.11 -3.27
N GLN A 34 -9.45 13.75 -2.02
CA GLN A 34 -8.63 12.78 -1.28
C GLN A 34 -8.75 11.37 -1.86
N SER A 35 -9.94 10.99 -2.34
CA SER A 35 -10.18 9.69 -2.96
C SER A 35 -9.29 9.48 -4.18
N ASP A 36 -9.24 10.48 -5.07
CA ASP A 36 -8.46 10.41 -6.31
C ASP A 36 -6.96 10.33 -6.02
N ARG A 37 -6.47 11.15 -5.09
CA ARG A 37 -5.06 11.13 -4.67
C ARG A 37 -4.66 9.80 -4.04
N VAL A 38 -5.55 9.20 -3.23
CA VAL A 38 -5.33 7.89 -2.61
C VAL A 38 -5.29 6.80 -3.67
N HIS A 39 -6.23 6.80 -4.61
CA HIS A 39 -6.27 5.82 -5.70
C HIS A 39 -5.01 5.89 -6.58
N GLU A 40 -4.56 7.10 -6.93
CA GLU A 40 -3.34 7.29 -7.71
C GLU A 40 -2.10 6.80 -6.95
N ALA A 41 -1.99 7.11 -5.65
CA ALA A 41 -0.90 6.65 -4.81
C ALA A 41 -0.86 5.12 -4.69
N VAL A 42 -2.03 4.47 -4.60
CA VAL A 42 -2.17 3.01 -4.56
C VAL A 42 -1.69 2.38 -5.87
N ILE A 43 -2.08 2.93 -7.02
CA ILE A 43 -1.63 2.46 -8.34
C ILE A 43 -0.10 2.63 -8.50
N LYS A 44 0.47 3.72 -7.98
CA LYS A 44 1.92 3.95 -8.02
C LYS A 44 2.68 2.97 -7.16
N LEU A 45 2.23 2.75 -5.93
CA LEU A 45 2.80 1.74 -5.04
C LEU A 45 2.67 0.34 -5.61
N SER A 46 1.58 0.03 -6.31
CA SER A 46 1.43 -1.28 -6.94
C SER A 46 2.37 -1.53 -8.12
N LYS A 47 2.87 -0.46 -8.76
CA LYS A 47 3.83 -0.56 -9.87
C LYS A 47 5.28 -0.66 -9.40
N GLY A 48 5.58 -0.22 -8.17
CA GLY A 48 6.94 -0.19 -7.63
C GLY A 48 7.21 -1.19 -6.51
N ASP A 49 6.26 -1.39 -5.58
CA ASP A 49 6.45 -2.28 -4.42
C ASP A 49 5.14 -2.66 -3.72
N LEU A 50 4.61 -3.78 -4.18
CA LEU A 50 3.29 -4.30 -3.83
C LEU A 50 3.10 -4.64 -2.34
N HIS A 51 4.16 -4.88 -1.59
CA HIS A 51 4.09 -5.19 -0.17
C HIS A 51 3.85 -3.94 0.70
N LEU A 52 4.33 -2.77 0.24
CA LEU A 52 4.09 -1.51 0.94
C LEU A 52 2.60 -1.13 0.91
N LEU A 53 1.91 -1.42 -0.19
CA LEU A 53 0.46 -1.23 -0.29
C LEU A 53 -0.30 -2.08 0.73
N ALA A 54 0.05 -3.36 0.84
CA ALA A 54 -0.58 -4.27 1.80
C ALA A 54 -0.36 -3.82 3.25
N SER A 55 0.87 -3.42 3.59
CA SER A 55 1.14 -2.85 4.91
C SER A 55 0.40 -1.55 5.16
N TRP A 56 0.24 -0.69 4.16
CA TRP A 56 -0.49 0.55 4.32
C TRP A 56 -1.96 0.29 4.63
N VAL A 57 -2.62 -0.60 3.87
CA VAL A 57 -4.02 -0.97 4.12
C VAL A 57 -4.21 -1.49 5.55
N SER A 58 -3.29 -2.32 6.03
CA SER A 58 -3.34 -2.85 7.40
C SER A 58 -3.01 -1.81 8.48
N GLY A 59 -2.18 -0.82 8.17
CA GLY A 59 -1.70 0.22 9.11
C GLY A 59 -2.37 1.60 8.96
N VAL A 60 -3.37 1.71 8.09
CA VAL A 60 -3.95 2.99 7.64
C VAL A 60 -4.43 3.87 8.78
N ARG A 61 -5.02 3.23 9.79
CA ARG A 61 -5.60 3.89 10.96
C ARG A 61 -4.54 4.53 11.86
N GLU A 62 -3.32 4.02 11.83
CA GLU A 62 -2.25 4.45 12.72
C GLU A 62 -1.29 5.43 12.06
N ARG A 63 -1.06 5.29 10.74
CA ARG A 63 0.01 6.04 10.02
C ARG A 63 -0.50 7.21 9.18
N GLY A 64 -1.80 7.27 8.89
CA GLY A 64 -2.41 8.38 8.17
C GLY A 64 -2.03 8.48 6.69
N LEU A 65 -2.67 9.44 6.00
CA LEU A 65 -2.53 9.66 4.56
C LEU A 65 -1.16 10.23 4.15
N GLU A 66 -0.51 11.01 5.01
CA GLU A 66 0.81 11.58 4.71
C GLU A 66 1.84 10.49 4.45
N THR A 67 1.78 9.41 5.23
CA THR A 67 2.64 8.24 5.06
C THR A 67 2.41 7.58 3.69
N LEU A 68 1.16 7.45 3.24
CA LEU A 68 0.85 6.92 1.90
C LEU A 68 1.54 7.75 0.80
N PHE A 69 1.33 9.07 0.85
CA PHE A 69 1.84 9.97 -0.17
C PHE A 69 3.36 10.06 -0.14
N TRP A 70 3.97 9.96 1.04
CA TRP A 70 5.42 9.93 1.17
C TRP A 70 6.04 8.71 0.48
N PHE A 71 5.43 7.52 0.62
CA PHE A 71 5.90 6.32 -0.07
C PHE A 71 5.57 6.32 -1.56
N ALA A 72 4.37 6.76 -1.94
CA ALA A 72 4.02 6.87 -3.36
C ALA A 72 4.96 7.84 -4.09
N GLY A 73 5.36 8.93 -3.42
CA GLY A 73 6.36 9.87 -3.92
C GLY A 73 7.78 9.30 -4.03
N ALA A 74 8.10 8.21 -3.32
CA ALA A 74 9.36 7.50 -3.49
C ALA A 74 9.45 6.74 -4.83
N MET A 75 8.31 6.50 -5.49
CA MET A 75 8.21 5.83 -6.79
C MET A 75 8.25 6.82 -7.97
N GLU A 76 8.29 8.12 -7.70
CA GLU A 76 8.31 9.16 -8.73
C GLU A 76 9.72 9.45 -9.26
N PRO A 77 9.87 9.80 -10.55
CA PRO A 77 11.11 10.35 -11.08
C PRO A 77 11.48 11.64 -10.33
N GLY A 78 12.59 11.62 -9.60
CA GLY A 78 13.03 12.74 -8.74
C GLY A 78 12.77 12.55 -7.24
N ALA A 79 12.34 11.36 -6.83
CA ALA A 79 12.33 10.95 -5.43
C ALA A 79 13.71 11.20 -4.77
N THR A 80 13.69 11.70 -3.54
CA THR A 80 14.93 11.88 -2.79
C THR A 80 15.53 10.54 -2.41
N GLU A 81 16.87 10.48 -2.30
CA GLU A 81 17.57 9.26 -1.88
C GLU A 81 17.07 8.72 -0.53
N LYS A 82 16.69 9.63 0.38
CA LYS A 82 16.07 9.29 1.68
C LYS A 82 14.70 8.61 1.52
N GLN A 83 13.89 9.03 0.55
CA GLN A 83 12.60 8.41 0.26
C GLN A 83 12.77 7.01 -0.33
N ILE A 84 13.68 6.86 -1.30
CA ILE A 84 14.00 5.57 -1.92
C ILE A 84 14.53 4.58 -0.87
N PHE A 85 15.49 5.02 -0.03
CA PHE A 85 16.03 4.20 1.04
C PHE A 85 14.98 3.81 2.07
N GLY A 86 14.16 4.77 2.52
CA GLY A 86 13.11 4.51 3.51
C GLY A 86 12.04 3.53 3.00
N ALA A 87 11.64 3.65 1.73
CA ALA A 87 10.75 2.71 1.07
C ALA A 87 11.37 1.29 1.00
N GLY A 88 12.65 1.20 0.58
CA GLY A 88 13.37 -0.07 0.50
C GLY A 88 13.58 -0.75 1.85
N TRP A 89 13.90 0.01 2.91
CA TRP A 89 14.04 -0.52 4.27
C TRP A 89 12.71 -1.08 4.79
N MET A 90 11.61 -0.35 4.58
CA MET A 90 10.30 -0.82 5.01
C MET A 90 9.86 -2.05 4.24
N ASN A 91 10.07 -2.10 2.93
CA ASN A 91 9.79 -3.31 2.16
C ASN A 91 10.60 -4.50 2.68
N SER A 92 11.91 -4.32 2.91
CA SER A 92 12.77 -5.38 3.49
C SER A 92 12.27 -5.86 4.85
N PHE A 93 11.84 -4.94 5.73
CA PHE A 93 11.25 -5.27 7.02
C PHE A 93 9.97 -6.09 6.88
N TYR A 94 9.05 -5.70 6.00
CA TYR A 94 7.80 -6.43 5.79
C TYR A 94 8.02 -7.80 5.15
N ASN A 95 8.93 -7.90 4.18
CA ASN A 95 9.25 -9.17 3.54
C ASN A 95 9.88 -10.17 4.54
N LYS A 96 10.76 -9.68 5.44
CA LYS A 96 11.33 -10.48 6.52
C LYS A 96 10.29 -10.92 7.56
N ASN A 97 9.38 -10.04 7.96
CA ASN A 97 8.34 -10.39 8.94
C ASN A 97 7.26 -11.32 8.35
N ARG A 98 7.12 -11.38 7.02
CA ARG A 98 6.29 -12.38 6.34
C ARG A 98 6.90 -13.78 6.39
N LEU A 99 8.22 -13.87 6.17
CA LEU A 99 9.00 -15.11 6.33
C LEU A 99 9.04 -15.61 7.78
N ALA A 100 8.72 -14.76 8.74
CA ALA A 100 8.60 -15.12 10.15
C ALA A 100 7.18 -15.58 10.56
N SER A 101 6.28 -15.86 9.60
CA SER A 101 5.02 -16.54 9.92
C SER A 101 5.35 -17.92 10.54
N PRO A 102 4.83 -18.26 11.73
CA PRO A 102 5.16 -19.49 12.42
C PRO A 102 4.49 -20.66 11.71
N GLY A 103 5.19 -21.22 10.74
CA GLY A 103 4.76 -22.39 9.97
C GLY A 103 5.89 -23.32 9.56
N ASP A 104 7.16 -22.93 9.73
CA ASP A 104 8.30 -23.80 9.44
C ASP A 104 9.31 -23.76 10.58
N GLY A 105 9.17 -24.76 11.45
CA GLY A 105 10.06 -25.11 12.54
C GLY A 105 9.68 -26.49 13.04
N SER A 106 9.68 -27.47 12.13
CA SER A 106 9.74 -28.89 12.47
C SER A 106 11.13 -29.25 12.96
#